data_AF-A0A154BPV9-F1
#
_entry.id   AF-A0A154BPV9-F1
#
_cell.length_a   1.000
_cell.length_b   1.000
_cell.length_c   1.000
_cell.angle_alpha   90.00
_cell.angle_beta   90.00
_cell.angle_gamma   90.00
#
_symmetry.space_group_name_H-M   'P 1'
#
loop_
_entity.id
_entity.type
_entity.pdbx_description
1 polymer ?
#
loop_
_entity_poly.entity_id
_entity_poly.type
_entity_poly.pdbx_seq_one_letter_code
_entity_poly.pdbx_strand_id
1 'polypeptide(L)'
;MKLTYIKPIALALAGLLAAPLPLAWANNNSQERILQDIYNDKGQIIGQTRNAAPGPTVPVSDPGYKLSKLSHKTDTIDVFYPQVDLSNMITSVLVNYQLFQVPGRFMADLAPSAKLNMDYTVTRQEQNLISVVFRGEQTQDNSSKPLMASVNYNLKTRIPITSNRLIQDTDKARQGVNRLLQQAAISNPAATGLPGFSDKLGYYLTGKYVVFYYQPSESPAKFVELPVSIDLLRPYLSDEYRTLAVTNEVNKDPRQVIADIDKSLASYQSVSGKRGEGDTATDFTAYFENDQLVYAEESLTKDYESGIEKYYFEGGKLVAYKKSGKNLIAPIGDVATVQREEVNMFYDASLNVADGELIINDAVSKLPESYIKAAYAVAEEIQNQSADLLTTIKK
;
A
#
# COMPACT_ATOMS: atom_id res chain seq x y z
N MET A 1 28.55 44.01 23.90
CA MET A 1 27.74 42.86 23.43
C MET A 1 26.41 43.42 22.93
N LYS A 2 26.21 43.51 21.61
CA LYS A 2 24.98 44.02 20.99
C LYS A 2 24.06 42.83 20.69
N LEU A 3 22.90 42.77 21.34
CA LEU A 3 21.83 41.82 21.04
C LEU A 3 20.84 42.49 20.08
N THR A 4 20.75 41.93 18.88
CA THR A 4 19.89 42.38 17.79
C THR A 4 18.47 41.86 18.01
N TYR A 5 17.52 42.79 18.09
CA TYR A 5 16.07 42.54 18.17
C TYR A 5 15.54 41.98 16.84
N ILE A 6 14.89 40.81 16.86
CA ILE A 6 14.06 40.30 15.77
C ILE A 6 12.60 40.50 16.19
N LYS A 7 11.83 41.26 15.39
CA LYS A 7 10.38 41.46 15.56
C LYS A 7 9.61 40.21 15.10
N PRO A 8 8.57 39.76 15.82
CA PRO A 8 7.62 38.79 15.29
C PRO A 8 6.51 39.50 14.50
N ILE A 9 6.21 38.98 13.31
CA ILE A 9 5.00 39.30 12.54
C ILE A 9 3.89 38.40 13.06
N ALA A 10 2.93 38.99 13.78
CA ALA A 10 1.68 38.32 14.15
C ALA A 10 0.64 38.57 13.05
N LEU A 11 0.14 37.51 12.44
CA LEU A 11 -1.02 37.56 11.54
C LEU A 11 -2.26 37.11 12.32
N ALA A 12 -3.21 38.03 12.49
CA ALA A 12 -4.51 37.77 13.08
C ALA A 12 -5.47 37.23 12.01
N LEU A 13 -6.10 36.07 12.26
CA LEU A 13 -7.33 35.66 11.60
C LEU A 13 -8.38 35.42 12.69
N ALA A 14 -9.37 36.30 12.75
CA ALA A 14 -10.53 36.17 13.59
C ALA A 14 -11.79 36.19 12.72
N GLY A 15 -12.75 35.33 13.06
CA GLY A 15 -14.17 35.58 12.84
C GLY A 15 -14.86 34.69 11.82
N LEU A 16 -15.56 33.65 12.31
CA LEU A 16 -16.99 33.44 12.04
C LEU A 16 -17.51 32.26 12.89
N LEU A 17 -18.21 32.60 13.97
CA LEU A 17 -19.06 31.71 14.75
C LEU A 17 -20.49 31.85 14.21
N ALA A 18 -21.13 30.74 13.83
CA ALA A 18 -22.57 30.65 13.59
C ALA A 18 -23.15 29.54 14.47
N ALA A 19 -24.26 29.86 15.15
CA ALA A 19 -24.92 29.05 16.17
C ALA A 19 -25.69 27.83 15.60
N PRO A 20 -26.03 26.81 16.42
CA PRO A 20 -26.77 25.63 15.97
C PRO A 20 -28.29 25.83 16.02
N LEU A 21 -29.00 25.27 15.05
CA LEU A 21 -30.46 25.06 15.08
C LEU A 21 -30.78 23.59 15.43
N PRO A 22 -31.91 23.31 16.10
CA PRO A 22 -32.27 21.96 16.53
C PRO A 22 -32.96 21.17 15.40
N LEU A 23 -32.54 19.92 15.21
CA LEU A 23 -33.19 18.95 14.31
C LEU A 23 -34.20 18.10 15.10
N ALA A 24 -35.47 18.19 14.71
CA ALA A 24 -36.53 17.29 15.14
C ALA A 24 -36.36 15.92 14.45
N TRP A 25 -36.49 14.85 15.24
CA TRP A 25 -36.41 13.47 14.79
C TRP A 25 -37.76 13.04 14.21
N ALA A 26 -37.77 12.58 12.95
CA ALA A 26 -38.91 11.89 12.34
C ALA A 26 -38.56 10.40 12.11
N ASN A 27 -39.58 9.58 12.29
CA ASN A 27 -39.60 8.15 12.56
C ASN A 27 -39.21 7.28 11.33
N ASN A 28 -38.30 6.32 11.49
CA ASN A 28 -37.78 5.44 10.44
C ASN A 28 -38.54 4.11 10.36
N ASN A 29 -39.52 3.99 9.44
CA ASN A 29 -40.16 2.72 9.07
C ASN A 29 -39.94 2.34 7.59
N SER A 30 -38.96 2.94 6.91
CA SER A 30 -38.69 2.72 5.47
C SER A 30 -37.50 1.80 5.18
N GLN A 31 -36.72 1.39 6.18
CA GLN A 31 -35.51 0.57 5.97
C GLN A 31 -35.80 -0.92 5.75
N GLU A 32 -36.91 -1.46 6.30
CA GLU A 32 -37.22 -2.90 6.16
C GLU A 32 -37.77 -3.29 4.78
N ARG A 33 -38.35 -2.35 4.02
CA ARG A 33 -38.89 -2.64 2.68
C ARG A 33 -37.84 -2.70 1.58
N ILE A 34 -36.67 -2.07 1.76
CA ILE A 34 -35.65 -1.95 0.70
C ILE A 34 -34.75 -3.20 0.63
N LEU A 35 -34.72 -4.03 1.67
CA LEU A 35 -33.94 -5.27 1.69
C LEU A 35 -34.61 -6.43 0.93
N GLN A 36 -35.92 -6.37 0.66
CA GLN A 36 -36.64 -7.44 -0.05
C GLN A 36 -36.39 -7.45 -1.57
N ASP A 37 -35.94 -6.34 -2.16
CA ASP A 37 -35.73 -6.26 -3.61
C ASP A 37 -34.38 -6.86 -4.10
N ILE A 38 -33.53 -7.35 -3.19
CA ILE A 38 -32.18 -7.87 -3.51
C ILE A 38 -32.13 -9.41 -3.45
N TYR A 39 -33.07 -10.01 -2.74
CA TYR A 39 -33.14 -11.46 -2.51
C TYR A 39 -34.37 -12.03 -3.19
N ASN A 40 -34.23 -13.17 -3.88
CA ASN A 40 -35.41 -13.92 -4.30
C ASN A 40 -36.12 -14.52 -3.07
N ASP A 41 -37.31 -15.09 -3.27
CA ASP A 41 -38.09 -15.79 -2.22
C ASP A 41 -37.34 -16.94 -1.51
N LYS A 42 -36.10 -17.24 -1.92
CA LYS A 42 -35.20 -18.24 -1.35
C LYS A 42 -33.97 -17.65 -0.65
N GLY A 43 -33.88 -16.32 -0.49
CA GLY A 43 -32.75 -15.67 0.17
C GLY A 43 -31.46 -15.66 -0.65
N GLN A 44 -31.52 -15.79 -1.98
CA GLN A 44 -30.36 -15.72 -2.87
C GLN A 44 -30.25 -14.35 -3.55
N ILE A 45 -29.03 -13.79 -3.61
CA ILE A 45 -28.71 -12.52 -4.28
C ILE A 45 -28.95 -12.67 -5.79
N ILE A 46 -29.83 -11.85 -6.37
CA ILE A 46 -30.24 -11.96 -7.79
C ILE A 46 -29.19 -11.37 -8.76
N GLY A 47 -28.15 -10.71 -8.26
CA GLY A 47 -27.05 -10.15 -9.06
C GLY A 47 -25.72 -10.86 -8.85
N GLN A 48 -25.51 -12.04 -9.42
CA GLN A 48 -24.13 -12.42 -9.78
C GLN A 48 -23.72 -11.50 -10.94
N THR A 49 -23.05 -10.40 -10.61
CA THR A 49 -22.28 -9.65 -11.59
C THR A 49 -21.33 -10.62 -12.26
N ARG A 50 -21.54 -10.89 -13.56
CA ARG A 50 -20.50 -11.45 -14.42
C ARG A 50 -19.23 -10.66 -14.11
N ASN A 51 -18.16 -11.34 -13.72
CA ASN A 51 -16.83 -10.75 -13.65
C ASN A 51 -16.55 -10.19 -15.04
N ALA A 52 -16.79 -8.89 -15.24
CA ALA A 52 -16.41 -8.23 -16.47
C ALA A 52 -14.90 -8.44 -16.59
N ALA A 53 -14.44 -8.90 -17.77
CA ALA A 53 -13.02 -9.03 -18.04
C ALA A 53 -12.34 -7.72 -17.62
N PRO A 54 -11.24 -7.76 -16.84
CA PRO A 54 -10.56 -6.55 -16.40
C PRO A 54 -10.29 -5.69 -17.64
N GLY A 55 -10.81 -4.46 -17.63
CA GLY A 55 -10.56 -3.51 -18.71
C GLY A 55 -9.05 -3.30 -18.88
N PRO A 56 -8.59 -2.88 -20.07
CA PRO A 56 -7.17 -2.63 -20.31
C PRO A 56 -6.62 -1.66 -19.25
N THR A 57 -5.58 -2.09 -18.53
CA THR A 57 -4.90 -1.26 -17.53
C THR A 57 -4.04 -0.24 -18.25
N VAL A 58 -4.15 1.03 -17.86
CA VAL A 58 -3.29 2.10 -18.40
C VAL A 58 -1.94 2.04 -17.66
N PRO A 59 -0.79 2.04 -18.36
CA PRO A 59 0.52 2.10 -17.71
C PRO A 59 0.62 3.32 -16.81
N VAL A 60 1.35 3.20 -15.70
CA VAL A 60 1.55 4.30 -14.74
C VAL A 60 2.30 5.43 -15.44
N SER A 61 1.60 6.52 -15.74
CA SER A 61 2.20 7.73 -16.30
C SER A 61 3.16 8.36 -15.28
N ASP A 62 4.26 8.94 -15.75
CA ASP A 62 5.14 9.76 -14.91
C ASP A 62 4.27 10.79 -14.13
N PRO A 63 4.29 10.76 -12.79
CA PRO A 63 3.50 11.68 -11.99
C PRO A 63 3.96 13.13 -12.14
N GLY A 64 5.10 13.42 -12.77
CA GLY A 64 5.56 14.79 -13.00
C GLY A 64 5.97 15.53 -11.72
N TYR A 65 6.18 14.79 -10.63
CA TYR A 65 6.68 15.30 -9.36
C TYR A 65 7.44 14.23 -8.58
N LYS A 66 8.31 14.69 -7.68
CA LYS A 66 9.13 13.81 -6.83
C LYS A 66 8.57 13.77 -5.42
N LEU A 67 8.79 12.64 -4.76
CA LEU A 67 8.50 12.46 -3.35
C LEU A 67 9.81 12.28 -2.59
N SER A 68 9.87 12.82 -1.37
CA SER A 68 10.97 12.60 -0.43
C SER A 68 10.40 12.16 0.91
N LYS A 69 11.04 11.18 1.56
CA LYS A 69 10.66 10.73 2.90
C LYS A 69 11.27 11.67 3.94
N LEU A 70 10.42 12.28 4.76
CA LEU A 70 10.83 13.05 5.93
C LEU A 70 10.52 12.27 7.21
N SER A 71 11.19 12.62 8.30
CA SER A 71 10.97 12.00 9.60
C SER A 71 11.03 13.01 10.75
N HIS A 72 10.31 12.70 11.83
CA HIS A 72 10.43 13.34 13.13
C HIS A 72 10.63 12.26 14.17
N LYS A 73 11.83 12.21 14.75
CA LYS A 73 12.25 11.16 15.69
C LYS A 73 12.68 11.76 17.04
N THR A 74 12.13 11.23 18.12
CA THR A 74 12.51 11.46 19.53
C THR A 74 12.45 10.11 20.26
N ASP A 75 12.72 10.08 21.58
CA ASP A 75 12.61 8.84 22.38
C ASP A 75 11.18 8.28 22.46
N THR A 76 10.17 9.12 22.22
CA THR A 76 8.75 8.77 22.30
C THR A 76 8.00 8.90 20.97
N ILE A 77 8.63 9.47 19.93
CA ILE A 77 7.98 9.71 18.64
C ILE A 77 8.87 9.15 17.53
N ASP A 78 8.33 8.26 16.71
CA ASP A 78 8.94 7.82 15.45
C ASP A 78 7.93 7.96 14.32
N VAL A 79 7.97 9.11 13.64
CA VAL A 79 6.97 9.48 12.64
C VAL A 79 7.64 9.77 11.31
N PHE A 80 7.11 9.18 10.24
CA PHE A 80 7.49 9.44 8.87
C PHE A 80 6.34 10.03 8.06
N TYR A 81 6.68 10.90 7.11
CA TYR A 81 5.69 11.52 6.21
C TYR A 81 6.33 11.93 4.87
N PRO A 82 5.56 11.98 3.77
CA PRO A 82 6.10 12.38 2.47
C PRO A 82 6.15 13.90 2.33
N GLN A 83 7.14 14.37 1.59
CA GLN A 83 7.21 15.71 1.02
C GLN A 83 7.10 15.62 -0.51
N VAL A 84 6.19 16.39 -1.09
CA VAL A 84 5.96 16.51 -2.52
C VAL A 84 6.70 17.71 -3.08
N ASP A 85 7.58 17.45 -4.05
CA ASP A 85 8.29 18.48 -4.81
C ASP A 85 7.58 18.69 -6.16
N LEU A 86 6.82 19.80 -6.23
CA LEU A 86 6.05 20.21 -7.41
C LEU A 86 6.70 21.45 -8.01
N SER A 87 6.69 21.55 -9.34
CA SER A 87 7.10 22.76 -10.06
C SER A 87 6.32 24.01 -9.62
N ASN A 88 5.07 23.85 -9.16
CA ASN A 88 4.30 24.91 -8.56
C ASN A 88 4.53 24.97 -7.03
N MET A 89 5.33 25.94 -6.60
CA MET A 89 5.67 26.16 -5.19
C MET A 89 4.44 26.32 -4.28
N ILE A 90 3.40 27.02 -4.73
CA ILE A 90 2.19 27.24 -3.92
C ILE A 90 1.47 25.91 -3.68
N THR A 91 1.27 25.11 -4.74
CA THR A 91 0.65 23.79 -4.59
C THR A 91 1.52 22.88 -3.71
N SER A 92 2.84 22.91 -3.86
CA SER A 92 3.77 22.13 -3.02
C SER A 92 3.60 22.48 -1.54
N VAL A 93 3.61 23.77 -1.20
CA VAL A 93 3.41 24.23 0.19
C VAL A 93 2.07 23.77 0.75
N LEU A 94 0.98 23.93 -0.01
CA LEU A 94 -0.37 23.55 0.45
C LEU A 94 -0.50 22.04 0.68
N VAL A 95 0.01 21.22 -0.24
CA VAL A 95 -0.01 19.76 -0.12
C VAL A 95 0.86 19.29 1.03
N ASN A 96 2.09 19.80 1.12
CA ASN A 96 3.02 19.43 2.19
C ASN A 96 2.50 19.83 3.57
N TYR A 97 1.79 20.95 3.67
CA TYR A 97 1.10 21.33 4.89
C TYR A 97 0.01 20.31 5.29
N GLN A 98 -0.81 19.84 4.34
CA GLN A 98 -1.82 18.82 4.63
C GLN A 98 -1.19 17.48 5.04
N LEU A 99 -0.13 17.06 4.34
CA LEU A 99 0.60 15.83 4.66
C LEU A 99 1.26 15.89 6.03
N PHE A 100 1.81 17.05 6.42
CA PHE A 100 2.39 17.27 7.75
C PHE A 100 1.32 17.38 8.85
N GLN A 101 0.14 17.93 8.55
CA GLN A 101 -0.92 18.10 9.54
C GLN A 101 -1.41 16.77 10.12
N VAL A 102 -1.43 15.69 9.33
CA VAL A 102 -1.93 14.38 9.78
C VAL A 102 -1.14 13.85 10.98
N PRO A 103 0.18 13.60 10.88
CA PRO A 103 0.97 13.23 12.04
C PRO A 103 0.97 14.31 13.13
N GLY A 104 0.93 15.59 12.74
CA GLY A 104 0.88 16.71 13.67
C GLY A 104 -0.26 16.65 14.68
N ARG A 105 -1.45 16.17 14.26
CA ARG A 105 -2.60 15.99 15.15
C ARG A 105 -2.34 14.91 16.20
N PHE A 106 -1.80 13.77 15.80
CA PHE A 106 -1.49 12.68 16.72
C PHE A 106 -0.35 13.04 17.69
N MET A 107 0.64 13.81 17.24
CA MET A 107 1.69 14.34 18.11
C MET A 107 1.15 15.35 19.12
N ALA A 108 0.21 16.21 18.72
CA ALA A 108 -0.39 17.21 19.60
C ALA A 108 -1.28 16.58 20.69
N ASP A 109 -1.95 15.47 20.37
CA ASP A 109 -2.83 14.73 21.28
C ASP A 109 -2.06 13.68 22.13
N LEU A 110 -0.73 13.60 22.00
CA LEU A 110 0.09 12.59 22.66
C LEU A 110 0.22 12.87 24.15
N ALA A 111 -0.20 11.92 24.99
CA ALA A 111 0.01 11.99 26.43
C ALA A 111 1.52 11.95 26.77
N PRO A 112 1.98 12.58 27.86
CA PRO A 112 3.41 12.66 28.19
C PRO A 112 4.15 11.31 28.31
N SER A 113 3.46 10.25 28.74
CA SER A 113 4.02 8.89 28.86
C SER A 113 3.80 8.02 27.61
N ALA A 114 3.07 8.52 26.62
CA ALA A 114 2.74 7.75 25.43
C ALA A 114 3.86 7.79 24.39
N LYS A 115 3.96 6.71 23.62
CA LYS A 115 4.81 6.61 22.43
C LYS A 115 3.95 6.65 21.18
N LEU A 116 4.46 7.25 20.12
CA LEU A 116 3.83 7.33 18.81
C LEU A 116 4.77 6.73 17.76
N ASN A 117 4.32 5.70 17.05
CA ASN A 117 4.96 5.22 15.82
C ASN A 117 4.00 5.42 14.66
N MET A 118 4.45 6.04 13.57
CA MET A 118 3.63 6.22 12.38
C MET A 118 4.50 6.24 11.12
N ASP A 119 4.08 5.49 10.10
CA ASP A 119 4.62 5.59 8.75
C ASP A 119 3.48 5.87 7.75
N TYR A 120 3.83 6.02 6.49
CA TYR A 120 2.89 6.31 5.42
C TYR A 120 3.11 5.39 4.22
N THR A 121 2.05 5.27 3.43
CA THR A 121 2.06 4.64 2.11
C THR A 121 1.42 5.60 1.12
N VAL A 122 2.11 5.88 0.02
CA VAL A 122 1.53 6.63 -1.11
C VAL A 122 0.72 5.63 -1.92
N THR A 123 -0.61 5.69 -1.84
CA THR A 123 -1.51 4.70 -2.44
C THR A 123 -1.93 5.04 -3.86
N ARG A 124 -1.77 6.31 -4.26
CA ARG A 124 -1.95 6.77 -5.63
C ARG A 124 -1.05 7.97 -5.91
N GLN A 125 -0.37 7.93 -7.05
CA GLN A 125 0.55 8.97 -7.50
C GLN A 125 0.33 9.20 -8.99
N GLU A 126 -0.27 10.34 -9.34
CA GLU A 126 -0.58 10.72 -10.72
C GLU A 126 -0.33 12.21 -10.91
N GLN A 127 -0.16 12.66 -12.16
CA GLN A 127 0.11 14.06 -12.48
C GLN A 127 -0.76 15.10 -11.75
N ASN A 128 -2.04 14.78 -11.55
CA ASN A 128 -3.01 15.68 -10.94
C ASN A 128 -3.53 15.22 -9.58
N LEU A 129 -3.01 14.13 -9.02
CA LEU A 129 -3.58 13.52 -7.83
C LEU A 129 -2.52 12.81 -6.99
N ILE A 130 -2.57 13.04 -5.67
CA ILE A 130 -1.86 12.24 -4.70
C ILE A 130 -2.83 11.69 -3.65
N SER A 131 -2.67 10.42 -3.30
CA SER A 131 -3.33 9.77 -2.18
C SER A 131 -2.28 9.16 -1.27
N VAL A 132 -2.33 9.50 0.01
CA VAL A 132 -1.43 9.00 1.04
C VAL A 132 -2.26 8.49 2.20
N VAL A 133 -1.91 7.32 2.72
CA VAL A 133 -2.47 6.77 3.95
C VAL A 133 -1.36 6.67 5.00
N PHE A 134 -1.65 7.15 6.19
CA PHE A 134 -0.79 7.08 7.36
C PHE A 134 -1.30 5.95 8.24
N ARG A 135 -0.40 5.09 8.69
CA ARG A 135 -0.68 3.97 9.60
C ARG A 135 0.33 3.97 10.73
N GLY A 136 -0.12 3.62 11.92
CA GLY A 136 0.73 3.63 13.09
C GLY A 136 0.03 3.11 14.32
N GLU A 137 0.66 3.35 15.46
CA GLU A 137 0.13 3.03 16.78
C GLU A 137 0.56 4.08 17.81
N GLN A 138 -0.32 4.29 18.78
CA GLN A 138 -0.02 5.01 20.00
C GLN A 138 0.00 4.03 21.17
N THR A 139 1.12 3.97 21.88
CA THR A 139 1.30 3.05 23.01
C THR A 139 1.39 3.82 24.31
N GLN A 140 0.51 3.52 25.26
CA GLN A 140 0.50 4.11 26.60
C GLN A 140 0.20 3.02 27.64
N ASP A 141 0.99 2.95 28.72
CA ASP A 141 0.76 2.05 29.85
C ASP A 141 0.49 0.59 29.42
N ASN A 142 1.32 0.07 28.49
CA ASN A 142 1.22 -1.26 27.85
C ASN A 142 -0.02 -1.48 26.95
N SER A 143 -0.84 -0.46 26.72
CA SER A 143 -1.94 -0.50 25.76
C SER A 143 -1.51 0.12 24.43
N SER A 144 -1.67 -0.61 23.32
CA SER A 144 -1.47 -0.07 21.96
C SER A 144 -2.83 0.25 21.33
N LYS A 145 -2.93 1.43 20.72
CA LYS A 145 -4.09 1.90 19.95
C LYS A 145 -3.65 2.12 18.50
N PRO A 146 -4.23 1.40 17.53
CA PRO A 146 -3.89 1.63 16.12
C PRO A 146 -4.36 3.02 15.68
N LEU A 147 -3.61 3.63 14.77
CA LEU A 147 -3.90 4.90 14.15
C LEU A 147 -3.96 4.74 12.64
N MET A 148 -4.94 5.39 12.02
CA MET A 148 -5.06 5.43 10.57
C MET A 148 -5.69 6.74 10.12
N ALA A 149 -5.04 7.39 9.16
CA ALA A 149 -5.50 8.64 8.57
C ALA A 149 -5.10 8.68 7.10
N SER A 150 -5.72 9.56 6.31
CA SER A 150 -5.44 9.64 4.88
C SER A 150 -5.54 11.07 4.36
N VAL A 151 -4.78 11.36 3.32
CA VAL A 151 -4.80 12.62 2.57
C VAL A 151 -4.99 12.28 1.10
N ASN A 152 -6.10 12.73 0.55
CA ASN A 152 -6.38 12.65 -0.88
C ASN A 152 -6.42 14.08 -1.42
N TYR A 153 -5.65 14.39 -2.45
CA TYR A 153 -5.49 15.77 -2.89
C TYR A 153 -5.43 15.90 -4.40
N ASN A 154 -6.24 16.80 -4.96
CA ASN A 154 -6.19 17.14 -6.37
C ASN A 154 -5.15 18.27 -6.56
N LEU A 155 -4.02 17.92 -7.19
CA LEU A 155 -2.88 18.81 -7.43
C LEU A 155 -3.21 19.91 -8.45
N LYS A 156 -4.14 19.64 -9.38
CA LYS A 156 -4.58 20.59 -10.39
C LYS A 156 -5.49 21.66 -9.80
N THR A 157 -6.51 21.27 -9.03
CA THR A 157 -7.46 22.20 -8.42
C THR A 157 -7.00 22.76 -7.07
N ARG A 158 -5.90 22.22 -6.51
CA ARG A 158 -5.30 22.62 -5.23
C ARG A 158 -6.25 22.44 -4.05
N ILE A 159 -7.01 21.36 -4.09
CA ILE A 159 -8.13 21.12 -3.20
C ILE A 159 -7.99 19.71 -2.61
N PRO A 160 -8.15 19.55 -1.29
CA PRO A 160 -8.35 18.24 -0.68
C PRO A 160 -9.60 17.57 -1.25
N ILE A 161 -9.46 16.31 -1.64
CA ILE A 161 -10.59 15.46 -2.01
C ILE A 161 -11.12 14.91 -0.69
N THR A 162 -12.25 15.44 -0.24
CA THR A 162 -12.98 14.96 0.94
C THR A 162 -14.14 14.05 0.50
N SER A 163 -14.73 13.27 1.41
CA SER A 163 -15.75 12.27 1.05
C SER A 163 -16.98 12.90 0.39
N ASN A 164 -17.40 14.07 0.88
CA ASN A 164 -18.47 14.89 0.29
C ASN A 164 -18.12 15.57 -1.04
N ARG A 165 -16.83 15.64 -1.41
CA ARG A 165 -16.39 16.07 -2.74
C ARG A 165 -16.25 14.89 -3.68
N LEU A 166 -15.80 13.74 -3.19
CA LEU A 166 -15.63 12.53 -3.98
C LEU A 166 -16.96 11.98 -4.50
N ILE A 167 -17.95 11.87 -3.61
CA ILE A 167 -19.29 11.34 -3.91
C ILE A 167 -20.26 12.48 -4.18
N GLN A 168 -21.14 12.31 -5.16
CA GLN A 168 -22.20 13.29 -5.45
C GLN A 168 -23.05 13.53 -4.20
N ASP A 169 -23.39 14.79 -3.94
CA ASP A 169 -24.27 15.16 -2.85
C ASP A 169 -25.75 14.95 -3.22
N THR A 170 -26.10 13.69 -3.49
CA THR A 170 -27.48 13.27 -3.75
C THR A 170 -27.81 12.02 -2.95
N ASP A 171 -29.08 11.88 -2.54
CA ASP A 171 -29.54 10.70 -1.79
C ASP A 171 -29.30 9.41 -2.57
N LYS A 172 -29.50 9.44 -3.90
CA LYS A 172 -29.26 8.30 -4.78
C LYS A 172 -27.80 7.85 -4.75
N ALA A 173 -26.86 8.79 -4.79
CA ALA A 173 -25.44 8.47 -4.73
C ALA A 173 -25.05 7.91 -3.36
N ARG A 174 -25.49 8.55 -2.26
CA ARG A 174 -25.24 8.07 -0.90
C ARG A 174 -25.79 6.67 -0.67
N GLN A 175 -27.02 6.38 -1.10
CA GLN A 175 -27.61 5.05 -1.03
C GLN A 175 -26.88 4.02 -1.90
N GLY A 176 -26.43 4.42 -3.09
CA GLY A 176 -25.63 3.57 -3.97
C GLY A 176 -24.30 3.16 -3.35
N VAL A 177 -23.57 4.13 -2.78
CA VAL A 177 -22.32 3.89 -2.05
C VAL A 177 -22.57 3.02 -0.81
N ASN A 178 -23.63 3.26 -0.04
CA ASN A 178 -24.00 2.42 1.10
C ASN A 178 -24.17 0.96 0.70
N ARG A 179 -24.86 0.68 -0.41
CA ARG A 179 -25.02 -0.70 -0.90
C ARG A 179 -23.68 -1.34 -1.26
N LEU A 180 -22.79 -0.61 -1.91
CA LEU A 180 -21.45 -1.10 -2.24
C LEU A 180 -20.61 -1.37 -0.99
N LEU A 181 -20.66 -0.49 0.01
CA LEU A 181 -19.98 -0.67 1.30
C LEU A 181 -20.50 -1.89 2.06
N GLN A 182 -21.81 -2.10 2.07
CA GLN A 182 -22.42 -3.27 2.71
C GLN A 182 -21.99 -4.58 2.02
N GLN A 183 -21.95 -4.59 0.67
CA GLN A 183 -21.44 -5.74 -0.08
C GLN A 183 -19.96 -6.03 0.22
N ALA A 184 -19.13 -4.99 0.26
CA ALA A 184 -17.72 -5.11 0.64
C ALA A 184 -17.55 -5.63 2.08
N ALA A 185 -18.38 -5.14 3.01
CA ALA A 185 -18.35 -5.58 4.41
C ALA A 185 -18.76 -7.06 4.57
N ILE A 186 -19.82 -7.51 3.89
CA ILE A 186 -20.25 -8.92 3.89
C ILE A 186 -19.14 -9.85 3.39
N SER A 187 -18.32 -9.37 2.46
CA SER A 187 -17.22 -10.15 1.88
C SER A 187 -15.93 -10.09 2.73
N ASN A 188 -15.88 -9.25 3.77
CA ASN A 188 -14.71 -9.04 4.60
C ASN A 188 -14.91 -9.63 6.00
N PRO A 189 -14.22 -10.73 6.36
CA PRO A 189 -14.34 -11.37 7.68
C PRO A 189 -13.98 -10.47 8.88
N ALA A 190 -13.22 -9.40 8.67
CA ALA A 190 -12.88 -8.44 9.72
C ALA A 190 -14.01 -7.44 10.02
N ALA A 191 -15.01 -7.32 9.14
CA ALA A 191 -16.13 -6.42 9.34
C ALA A 191 -17.15 -7.05 10.30
N THR A 192 -17.33 -6.43 11.48
CA THR A 192 -18.33 -6.89 12.47
C THR A 192 -19.70 -6.21 12.32
N GLY A 193 -19.88 -5.37 11.30
CA GLY A 193 -21.12 -4.65 11.05
C GLY A 193 -21.20 -4.07 9.65
N LEU A 194 -22.36 -3.50 9.31
CA LEU A 194 -22.63 -2.89 8.02
C LEU A 194 -22.38 -1.38 8.10
N PRO A 195 -21.26 -0.85 7.57
CA PRO A 195 -21.00 0.57 7.64
C PRO A 195 -21.89 1.35 6.68
N GLY A 196 -22.24 2.56 7.11
CA GLY A 196 -22.89 3.57 6.28
C GLY A 196 -21.91 4.66 5.88
N PHE A 197 -22.02 5.14 4.65
CA PHE A 197 -21.32 6.31 4.14
C PHE A 197 -21.62 7.52 5.02
N SER A 198 -20.58 8.05 5.64
CA SER A 198 -20.62 9.23 6.50
C SER A 198 -19.29 9.99 6.41
N ASP A 199 -19.27 11.19 6.96
CA ASP A 199 -18.06 12.00 7.14
C ASP A 199 -17.04 11.34 8.08
N LYS A 200 -17.48 10.40 8.93
CA LYS A 200 -16.63 9.64 9.85
C LYS A 200 -15.89 8.48 9.19
N LEU A 201 -16.28 8.05 8.00
CA LEU A 201 -15.52 7.06 7.25
C LEU A 201 -14.29 7.72 6.65
N GLY A 202 -13.12 7.23 7.04
CA GLY A 202 -11.90 7.54 6.31
C GLY A 202 -11.91 6.84 4.96
N TYR A 203 -11.15 7.36 4.00
CA TYR A 203 -10.92 6.67 2.75
C TYR A 203 -9.63 7.12 2.10
N TYR A 204 -9.05 6.25 1.28
CA TYR A 204 -7.95 6.60 0.40
C TYR A 204 -8.17 6.06 -1.00
N LEU A 205 -7.52 6.66 -1.99
CA LEU A 205 -7.60 6.25 -3.39
C LEU A 205 -6.43 5.33 -3.73
N THR A 206 -6.71 4.21 -4.41
CA THR A 206 -5.70 3.40 -5.08
C THR A 206 -5.87 3.48 -6.59
N GLY A 207 -5.04 2.75 -7.34
CA GLY A 207 -5.19 2.66 -8.79
C GLY A 207 -6.53 2.05 -9.24
N LYS A 208 -7.07 1.08 -8.48
CA LYS A 208 -8.28 0.34 -8.85
C LYS A 208 -9.48 0.57 -7.93
N TYR A 209 -9.22 0.99 -6.69
CA TYR A 209 -10.23 1.05 -5.64
C TYR A 209 -10.29 2.42 -4.99
N VAL A 210 -11.46 2.73 -4.43
CA VAL A 210 -11.57 3.63 -3.28
C VAL A 210 -11.67 2.73 -2.06
N VAL A 211 -10.70 2.81 -1.17
CA VAL A 211 -10.68 2.00 0.06
C VAL A 211 -11.24 2.83 1.19
N PHE A 212 -12.44 2.49 1.63
CA PHE A 212 -13.05 3.08 2.82
C PHE A 212 -12.54 2.35 4.05
N TYR A 213 -12.35 3.06 5.16
CA TYR A 213 -11.93 2.43 6.41
C TYR A 213 -12.61 3.02 7.63
N TYR A 214 -12.75 2.18 8.65
CA TYR A 214 -13.29 2.54 9.95
C TYR A 214 -12.72 1.65 11.05
N GLN A 215 -12.86 2.09 12.29
CA GLN A 215 -12.49 1.30 13.47
C GLN A 215 -13.78 0.76 14.10
N PRO A 216 -14.00 -0.57 14.14
CA PRO A 216 -15.15 -1.16 14.80
C PRO A 216 -15.15 -0.87 16.30
N SER A 217 -16.32 -0.60 16.89
CA SER A 217 -16.46 -0.39 18.33
C SER A 217 -16.14 -1.65 19.16
N GLU A 218 -16.40 -2.82 18.59
CA GLU A 218 -16.22 -4.12 19.25
C GLU A 218 -14.77 -4.64 19.18
N SER A 219 -13.99 -4.14 18.22
CA SER A 219 -12.60 -4.54 18.00
C SER A 219 -11.75 -3.30 17.69
N PRO A 220 -11.50 -2.43 18.69
CA PRO A 220 -10.73 -1.21 18.48
C PRO A 220 -9.24 -1.51 18.19
N ALA A 221 -8.81 -2.76 18.28
CA ALA A 221 -7.42 -3.14 18.01
C ALA A 221 -7.04 -3.08 16.52
N LYS A 222 -7.99 -3.00 15.58
CA LYS A 222 -7.70 -2.97 14.13
C LYS A 222 -8.68 -2.09 13.36
N PHE A 223 -8.19 -1.53 12.25
CA PHE A 223 -9.05 -0.91 11.25
C PHE A 223 -9.61 -1.97 10.29
N VAL A 224 -10.85 -1.77 9.87
CA VAL A 224 -11.47 -2.53 8.78
C VAL A 224 -11.36 -1.68 7.52
N GLU A 225 -10.80 -2.26 6.46
CA GLU A 225 -10.68 -1.65 5.14
C GLU A 225 -11.64 -2.32 4.15
N LEU A 226 -12.41 -1.53 3.43
CA LEU A 226 -13.45 -1.94 2.49
C LEU A 226 -13.12 -1.40 1.09
N PRO A 227 -12.39 -2.17 0.27
CA PRO A 227 -12.09 -1.78 -1.10
C PRO A 227 -13.36 -1.82 -1.95
N VAL A 228 -13.67 -0.70 -2.62
CA VAL A 228 -14.76 -0.61 -3.59
C VAL A 228 -14.18 -0.20 -4.94
N SER A 229 -14.44 -0.97 -5.99
CA SER A 229 -13.93 -0.70 -7.33
C SER A 229 -14.36 0.68 -7.83
N ILE A 230 -13.43 1.44 -8.41
CA ILE A 230 -13.70 2.74 -9.03
C ILE A 230 -14.76 2.61 -10.13
N ASP A 231 -14.77 1.50 -10.89
CA ASP A 231 -15.75 1.27 -11.94
C ASP A 231 -17.18 1.17 -11.38
N LEU A 232 -17.34 0.49 -10.23
CA LEU A 232 -18.63 0.37 -9.54
C LEU A 232 -19.06 1.68 -8.90
N LEU A 233 -18.10 2.48 -8.41
CA LEU A 233 -18.37 3.79 -7.81
C LEU A 233 -18.69 4.88 -8.83
N ARG A 234 -18.23 4.74 -10.08
CA ARG A 234 -18.29 5.77 -11.13
C ARG A 234 -19.67 6.45 -11.26
N PRO A 235 -20.82 5.76 -11.19
CA PRO A 235 -22.14 6.40 -11.27
C PRO A 235 -22.44 7.35 -10.10
N TYR A 236 -21.76 7.17 -8.97
CA TYR A 236 -21.96 7.89 -7.72
C TYR A 236 -20.88 8.94 -7.44
N LEU A 237 -19.75 8.89 -8.16
CA LEU A 237 -18.69 9.89 -8.07
C LEU A 237 -19.16 11.25 -8.61
N SER A 238 -18.71 12.33 -7.96
CA SER A 238 -18.88 13.69 -8.47
C SER A 238 -18.24 13.84 -9.86
N ASP A 239 -18.76 14.76 -10.68
CA ASP A 239 -18.37 14.92 -12.08
C ASP A 239 -16.84 15.02 -12.28
N GLU A 240 -16.15 15.75 -11.38
CA GLU A 240 -14.69 15.90 -11.38
C GLU A 240 -13.93 14.57 -11.28
N TYR A 241 -14.52 13.56 -10.66
CA TYR A 241 -13.88 12.28 -10.35
C TYR A 241 -14.46 11.09 -11.13
N ARG A 242 -15.50 11.29 -11.94
CA ARG A 242 -16.06 10.22 -12.79
C ARG A 242 -15.06 9.65 -13.79
N THR A 243 -14.09 10.47 -14.20
CA THR A 243 -13.02 10.10 -15.12
C THR A 243 -11.75 9.63 -14.42
N LEU A 244 -11.79 9.36 -13.11
CA LEU A 244 -10.66 8.73 -12.44
C LEU A 244 -10.33 7.41 -13.16
N ALA A 245 -9.13 7.36 -13.72
CA ALA A 245 -8.65 6.21 -14.45
C ALA A 245 -8.45 5.04 -13.48
N VAL A 246 -8.68 3.83 -13.98
CA VAL A 246 -8.21 2.61 -13.33
C VAL A 246 -6.75 2.44 -13.75
N THR A 247 -5.84 2.57 -12.80
CA THR A 247 -4.40 2.39 -13.02
C THR A 247 -3.92 1.17 -12.25
N ASN A 248 -2.72 0.70 -12.57
CA ASN A 248 -2.02 -0.20 -11.67
C ASN A 248 -1.74 0.53 -10.34
N GLU A 249 -1.81 -0.20 -9.23
CA GLU A 249 -1.56 0.38 -7.92
C GLU A 249 -0.09 0.81 -7.83
N VAL A 250 0.12 2.08 -7.48
CA VAL A 250 1.46 2.60 -7.24
C VAL A 250 1.73 2.27 -5.78
N ASN A 251 2.63 1.32 -5.51
CA ASN A 251 3.10 0.94 -4.17
C ASN A 251 2.17 0.01 -3.40
N LYS A 252 1.95 -1.20 -3.92
CA LYS A 252 1.53 -2.30 -3.06
C LYS A 252 2.60 -2.54 -2.00
N ASP A 253 2.20 -2.88 -0.78
CA ASP A 253 3.13 -3.37 0.24
C ASP A 253 3.89 -4.58 -0.37
N PRO A 254 5.23 -4.55 -0.45
CA PRO A 254 6.01 -5.66 -1.00
C PRO A 254 5.64 -7.01 -0.39
N ARG A 255 5.26 -7.05 0.88
CA ARG A 255 4.81 -8.27 1.55
C ARG A 255 3.50 -8.79 0.98
N GLN A 256 2.57 -7.88 0.66
CA GLN A 256 1.32 -8.23 -0.01
C GLN A 256 1.58 -8.66 -1.45
N VAL A 257 2.50 -8.01 -2.17
CA VAL A 257 2.90 -8.42 -3.52
C VAL A 257 3.43 -9.85 -3.53
N ILE A 258 4.32 -10.17 -2.59
CA ILE A 258 4.84 -11.54 -2.40
C ILE A 258 3.71 -12.53 -2.14
N ALA A 259 2.81 -12.23 -1.20
CA ALA A 259 1.70 -13.12 -0.86
C ALA A 259 0.74 -13.35 -2.05
N ASP A 260 0.44 -12.29 -2.82
CA ASP A 260 -0.40 -12.36 -4.02
C ASP A 260 0.27 -13.23 -5.10
N ILE A 261 1.57 -13.04 -5.35
CA ILE A 261 2.37 -13.81 -6.29
C ILE A 261 2.40 -15.28 -5.88
N ASP A 262 2.82 -15.58 -4.64
CA ASP A 262 2.96 -16.95 -4.13
C ASP A 262 1.62 -17.73 -4.24
N LYS A 263 0.49 -17.07 -3.96
CA LYS A 263 -0.85 -17.66 -4.09
C LYS A 263 -1.25 -17.94 -5.55
N SER A 264 -0.68 -17.19 -6.49
CA SER A 264 -1.08 -17.19 -7.90
C SER A 264 -0.05 -17.85 -8.83
N LEU A 265 1.07 -18.37 -8.31
CA LEU A 265 2.15 -18.96 -9.11
C LEU A 265 1.66 -19.99 -10.14
N ALA A 266 0.72 -20.86 -9.74
CA ALA A 266 0.16 -21.89 -10.60
C ALA A 266 -0.65 -21.35 -11.80
N SER A 267 -1.02 -20.07 -11.79
CA SER A 267 -1.75 -19.42 -12.89
C SER A 267 -0.86 -18.70 -13.89
N TYR A 268 0.43 -18.49 -13.56
CA TYR A 268 1.37 -17.80 -14.43
C TYR A 268 1.99 -18.74 -15.45
N GLN A 269 2.38 -18.19 -16.60
CA GLN A 269 3.18 -18.92 -17.58
C GLN A 269 4.61 -19.05 -17.05
N SER A 270 5.18 -20.25 -17.02
CA SER A 270 6.56 -20.46 -16.57
C SER A 270 7.50 -20.90 -17.69
N VAL A 271 8.76 -20.57 -17.53
CA VAL A 271 9.90 -21.07 -18.31
C VAL A 271 11.00 -21.50 -17.34
N SER A 272 11.71 -22.57 -17.68
CA SER A 272 12.85 -23.04 -16.87
C SER A 272 14.11 -23.08 -17.72
N GLY A 273 15.25 -22.83 -17.08
CA GLY A 273 16.55 -22.77 -17.74
C GLY A 273 17.69 -23.02 -16.78
N LYS A 274 18.92 -22.81 -17.28
CA LYS A 274 20.14 -22.83 -16.47
C LYS A 274 20.86 -21.49 -16.61
N ARG A 275 21.39 -20.97 -15.51
CA ARG A 275 22.22 -19.75 -15.49
C ARG A 275 23.63 -20.09 -15.04
N GLY A 276 24.64 -19.54 -15.72
CA GLY A 276 26.05 -19.85 -15.51
C GLY A 276 26.55 -21.04 -16.35
N GLU A 277 27.83 -21.35 -16.22
CA GLU A 277 28.52 -22.40 -16.99
C GLU A 277 29.20 -23.42 -16.07
N GLY A 278 29.35 -24.65 -16.59
CA GLY A 278 30.05 -25.75 -15.90
C GLY A 278 29.46 -26.06 -14.51
N ASP A 279 30.34 -26.27 -13.54
CA ASP A 279 29.99 -26.66 -12.16
C ASP A 279 29.35 -25.51 -11.35
N THR A 280 29.18 -24.34 -11.97
CA THR A 280 28.50 -23.19 -11.37
C THR A 280 27.09 -22.98 -11.91
N ALA A 281 26.65 -23.81 -12.86
CA ALA A 281 25.32 -23.71 -13.42
C ALA A 281 24.24 -23.89 -12.34
N THR A 282 23.29 -22.98 -12.31
CA THR A 282 22.13 -22.99 -11.40
C THR A 282 20.87 -23.21 -12.20
N ASP A 283 19.98 -24.06 -11.70
CA ASP A 283 18.66 -24.23 -12.32
C ASP A 283 17.76 -23.09 -11.86
N PHE A 284 17.02 -22.51 -12.81
CA PHE A 284 16.05 -21.46 -12.52
C PHE A 284 14.70 -21.73 -13.18
N THR A 285 13.65 -21.20 -12.56
CA THR A 285 12.30 -21.12 -13.12
C THR A 285 11.78 -19.70 -12.98
N ALA A 286 11.31 -19.13 -14.08
CA ALA A 286 10.77 -17.79 -14.18
C ALA A 286 9.29 -17.84 -14.57
N TYR A 287 8.48 -16.97 -13.98
CA TYR A 287 7.02 -16.94 -14.10
C TYR A 287 6.56 -15.57 -14.60
N PHE A 288 5.64 -15.58 -15.55
CA PHE A 288 5.22 -14.42 -16.33
C PHE A 288 3.71 -14.19 -16.25
N GLU A 289 3.35 -12.91 -16.16
CA GLU A 289 2.00 -12.39 -16.38
C GLU A 289 2.05 -11.42 -17.56
N ASN A 290 1.35 -11.71 -18.65
CA ASN A 290 1.32 -10.86 -19.86
C ASN A 290 2.70 -10.44 -20.36
N ASP A 291 3.63 -11.39 -20.46
CA ASP A 291 5.04 -11.18 -20.89
C ASP A 291 5.90 -10.36 -19.95
N GLN A 292 5.40 -10.01 -18.77
CA GLN A 292 6.17 -9.39 -17.71
C GLN A 292 6.59 -10.44 -16.70
N LEU A 293 7.89 -10.48 -16.39
CA LEU A 293 8.41 -11.31 -15.32
C LEU A 293 7.81 -10.82 -13.99
N VAL A 294 7.18 -11.73 -13.23
CA VAL A 294 6.59 -11.45 -11.91
C VAL A 294 7.30 -12.19 -10.79
N TYR A 295 7.86 -13.36 -11.08
CA TYR A 295 8.60 -14.16 -10.11
C TYR A 295 9.68 -14.99 -10.79
N ALA A 296 10.81 -15.15 -10.12
CA ALA A 296 11.78 -16.16 -10.49
C ALA A 296 12.31 -16.85 -9.24
N GLU A 297 12.68 -18.10 -9.39
CA GLU A 297 13.40 -18.86 -8.37
C GLU A 297 14.60 -19.56 -8.98
N GLU A 298 15.70 -19.55 -8.24
CA GLU A 298 16.91 -20.28 -8.53
C GLU A 298 17.15 -21.30 -7.43
N SER A 299 17.49 -22.52 -7.83
CA SER A 299 17.95 -23.56 -6.91
C SER A 299 19.43 -23.83 -7.15
N LEU A 300 20.21 -23.71 -6.09
CA LEU A 300 21.61 -24.09 -6.06
C LEU A 300 21.73 -25.39 -5.29
N THR A 301 22.30 -26.42 -5.91
CA THR A 301 22.66 -27.68 -5.24
C THR A 301 24.06 -28.08 -5.67
N LYS A 302 25.01 -27.97 -4.73
CA LYS A 302 26.41 -28.38 -4.83
C LYS A 302 26.74 -29.31 -3.66
N ASP A 303 27.87 -30.01 -3.73
CA ASP A 303 28.29 -31.00 -2.73
C ASP A 303 28.27 -30.47 -1.27
N TYR A 304 28.52 -29.16 -1.09
CA TYR A 304 28.63 -28.52 0.22
C TYR A 304 27.71 -27.32 0.40
N GLU A 305 26.86 -27.03 -0.58
CA GLU A 305 26.01 -25.84 -0.57
C GLU A 305 24.67 -26.18 -1.20
N SER A 306 23.59 -25.86 -0.49
CA SER A 306 22.24 -25.93 -1.05
C SER A 306 21.50 -24.65 -0.72
N GLY A 307 20.75 -24.11 -1.68
CA GLY A 307 20.00 -22.88 -1.45
C GLY A 307 18.91 -22.66 -2.47
N ILE A 308 17.95 -21.85 -2.08
CA ILE A 308 16.91 -21.31 -2.96
C ILE A 308 16.96 -19.80 -2.86
N GLU A 309 16.99 -19.16 -4.02
CA GLU A 309 16.88 -17.72 -4.17
C GLU A 309 15.57 -17.40 -4.89
N LYS A 310 14.83 -16.42 -4.39
CA LYS A 310 13.52 -16.01 -4.89
C LYS A 310 13.53 -14.53 -5.19
N TYR A 311 13.08 -14.18 -6.38
CA TYR A 311 13.05 -12.84 -6.91
C TYR A 311 11.62 -12.48 -7.25
N TYR A 312 11.11 -11.40 -6.67
CA TYR A 312 9.74 -10.94 -6.88
C TYR A 312 9.78 -9.63 -7.65
N PHE A 313 8.98 -9.53 -8.71
CA PHE A 313 8.98 -8.41 -9.62
C PHE A 313 7.60 -7.76 -9.72
N GLU A 314 7.56 -6.43 -9.81
CA GLU A 314 6.35 -5.67 -10.14
C GLU A 314 6.68 -4.66 -11.25
N GLY A 315 5.96 -4.72 -12.37
CA GLY A 315 6.23 -3.87 -13.53
C GLY A 315 7.66 -4.03 -14.09
N GLY A 316 8.22 -5.23 -14.01
CA GLY A 316 9.58 -5.54 -14.46
C GLY A 316 10.70 -5.03 -13.56
N LYS A 317 10.39 -4.67 -12.30
CA LYS A 317 11.36 -4.19 -11.32
C LYS A 317 11.35 -5.08 -10.08
N LEU A 318 12.53 -5.37 -9.53
CA LEU A 318 12.68 -6.19 -8.33
C LEU A 318 12.07 -5.45 -7.12
N VAL A 319 11.07 -6.06 -6.48
CA VAL A 319 10.35 -5.52 -5.30
C VAL A 319 10.61 -6.30 -4.02
N ALA A 320 11.05 -7.56 -4.14
CA ALA A 320 11.59 -8.31 -3.01
C ALA A 320 12.57 -9.39 -3.47
N TYR A 321 13.50 -9.73 -2.59
CA TYR A 321 14.44 -10.83 -2.75
C TYR A 321 14.50 -11.64 -1.46
N LYS A 322 14.47 -12.97 -1.59
CA LYS A 322 14.62 -13.90 -0.48
C LYS A 322 15.65 -14.97 -0.82
N LYS A 323 16.61 -15.19 0.07
CA LYS A 323 17.55 -16.31 0.00
C LYS A 323 17.39 -17.18 1.22
N SER A 324 17.42 -18.50 1.04
CA SER A 324 17.54 -19.47 2.12
C SER A 324 18.53 -20.53 1.69
N GLY A 325 19.63 -20.68 2.44
CA GLY A 325 20.70 -21.61 2.11
C GLY A 325 21.32 -22.32 3.31
N LYS A 326 22.03 -23.39 3.02
CA LYS A 326 22.84 -24.19 3.95
C LYS A 326 24.20 -24.44 3.34
N ASN A 327 25.24 -24.08 4.08
CA ASN A 327 26.63 -24.32 3.73
C ASN A 327 27.26 -25.30 4.72
N LEU A 328 27.88 -26.35 4.22
CA LEU A 328 28.67 -27.28 5.01
C LEU A 328 30.08 -26.71 5.16
N ILE A 329 30.44 -26.33 6.39
CA ILE A 329 31.78 -25.85 6.74
C ILE A 329 32.54 -27.01 7.37
N ALA A 330 33.48 -27.59 6.63
CA ALA A 330 34.43 -28.57 7.16
C ALA A 330 35.72 -27.86 7.61
N PRO A 331 36.00 -27.76 8.92
CA PRO A 331 37.32 -27.34 9.37
C PRO A 331 38.32 -28.44 9.02
N ILE A 332 39.57 -28.04 8.72
CA ILE A 332 40.65 -28.99 8.44
C ILE A 332 40.86 -29.87 9.67
N GLY A 333 40.36 -31.11 9.64
CA GLY A 333 40.54 -32.13 10.68
C GLY A 333 39.37 -32.34 11.67
N ASP A 334 38.24 -31.64 11.53
CA ASP A 334 37.13 -31.67 12.50
C ASP A 334 35.77 -32.08 11.90
N VAL A 335 34.76 -32.22 12.77
CA VAL A 335 33.36 -32.47 12.42
C VAL A 335 32.81 -31.30 11.59
N ALA A 336 32.27 -31.61 10.42
CA ALA A 336 31.61 -30.61 9.58
C ALA A 336 30.44 -29.95 10.30
N THR A 337 30.35 -28.62 10.21
CA THR A 337 29.26 -27.81 10.76
C THR A 337 28.37 -27.29 9.64
N VAL A 338 27.07 -27.12 9.91
CA VAL A 338 26.13 -26.55 8.93
C VAL A 338 25.89 -25.09 9.31
N GLN A 339 26.27 -24.18 8.43
CA GLN A 339 25.88 -22.78 8.51
C GLN A 339 24.57 -22.57 7.76
N ARG A 340 23.58 -21.95 8.40
CA ARG A 340 22.33 -21.52 7.77
C ARG A 340 22.41 -20.04 7.46
N GLU A 341 22.01 -19.66 6.26
CA GLU A 341 21.98 -18.27 5.80
C GLU A 341 20.58 -17.96 5.26
N GLU A 342 19.98 -16.88 5.75
CA GLU A 342 18.76 -16.31 5.19
C GLU A 342 18.97 -14.83 4.87
N VAL A 343 18.49 -14.40 3.70
CA VAL A 343 18.45 -12.99 3.31
C VAL A 343 17.03 -12.62 3.00
N ASN A 344 16.54 -11.52 3.59
CA ASN A 344 15.26 -10.92 3.23
C ASN A 344 15.49 -9.47 2.86
N MET A 345 15.11 -9.08 1.65
CA MET A 345 15.25 -7.72 1.15
C MET A 345 13.94 -7.24 0.54
N PHE A 346 13.51 -6.05 0.94
CA PHE A 346 12.27 -5.42 0.48
C PHE A 346 12.57 -4.02 -0.05
N TYR A 347 11.93 -3.66 -1.16
CA TYR A 347 12.08 -2.35 -1.77
C TYR A 347 10.89 -1.45 -1.47
N ASP A 348 11.12 -0.15 -1.28
CA ASP A 348 10.05 0.80 -1.08
C ASP A 348 9.37 1.15 -2.42
N ALA A 349 8.32 1.96 -2.31
CA ALA A 349 7.62 2.61 -3.41
C ALA A 349 8.52 3.27 -4.48
N SER A 350 9.69 3.77 -4.05
CA SER A 350 10.67 4.45 -4.90
C SER A 350 11.79 3.50 -5.37
N LEU A 351 11.66 2.20 -5.09
CA LEU A 351 12.62 1.13 -5.39
C LEU A 351 13.96 1.29 -4.68
N ASN A 352 14.00 2.04 -3.58
CA ASN A 352 15.14 1.99 -2.68
C ASN A 352 14.99 0.76 -1.79
N VAL A 353 16.10 0.17 -1.32
CA VAL A 353 16.03 -0.87 -0.30
C VAL A 353 15.41 -0.26 0.95
N ALA A 354 14.16 -0.64 1.24
CA ALA A 354 13.41 -0.18 2.40
C ALA A 354 13.91 -0.88 3.66
N ASP A 355 14.22 -2.17 3.50
CA ASP A 355 14.56 -3.07 4.59
C ASP A 355 15.38 -4.26 4.07
N GLY A 356 16.29 -4.76 4.90
CA GLY A 356 17.27 -5.77 4.50
C GLY A 356 17.93 -6.44 5.70
N GLU A 357 17.64 -7.72 5.89
CA GLU A 357 18.18 -8.53 6.98
C GLU A 357 19.00 -9.69 6.44
N LEU A 358 20.15 -9.94 7.08
CA LEU A 358 20.98 -11.12 6.90
C LEU A 358 20.99 -11.91 8.19
N ILE A 359 20.52 -13.15 8.14
CA ILE A 359 20.44 -14.07 9.28
C ILE A 359 21.45 -15.19 9.07
N ILE A 360 22.44 -15.30 9.96
CA ILE A 360 23.43 -16.39 9.93
C ILE A 360 23.35 -17.14 11.25
N ASN A 361 22.98 -18.44 11.21
CA ASN A 361 22.80 -19.26 12.41
C ASN A 361 21.96 -18.54 13.49
N ASP A 362 20.81 -18.01 13.08
CA ASP A 362 19.86 -17.24 13.91
C ASP A 362 20.35 -15.85 14.38
N ALA A 363 21.58 -15.45 14.05
CA ALA A 363 22.10 -14.12 14.32
C ALA A 363 21.69 -13.14 13.21
N VAL A 364 20.89 -12.13 13.57
CA VAL A 364 20.40 -11.09 12.66
C VAL A 364 21.44 -9.96 12.54
N SER A 365 21.73 -9.56 11.30
CA SER A 365 22.61 -8.44 10.98
C SER A 365 22.05 -7.61 9.84
N LYS A 366 22.49 -6.35 9.74
CA LYS A 366 22.11 -5.46 8.64
C LYS A 366 22.73 -5.97 7.34
N LEU A 367 21.93 -6.00 6.27
CA LEU A 367 22.38 -6.46 4.96
C LEU A 367 23.49 -5.55 4.39
N PRO A 368 24.67 -6.10 3.99
CA PRO A 368 25.72 -5.31 3.34
C PRO A 368 25.31 -4.80 1.96
N GLU A 369 25.81 -3.62 1.55
CA GLU A 369 25.50 -3.03 0.23
C GLU A 369 25.94 -3.92 -0.95
N SER A 370 26.97 -4.76 -0.75
CA SER A 370 27.42 -5.73 -1.74
C SER A 370 26.36 -6.79 -2.05
N TYR A 371 25.61 -7.26 -1.06
CA TYR A 371 24.51 -8.23 -1.27
C TYR A 371 23.39 -7.63 -2.09
N ILE A 372 23.04 -6.37 -1.81
CA ILE A 372 22.00 -5.63 -2.53
C ILE A 372 22.37 -5.53 -4.02
N LYS A 373 23.61 -5.11 -4.32
CA LYS A 373 24.10 -4.99 -5.70
C LYS A 373 24.14 -6.32 -6.43
N ALA A 374 24.57 -7.39 -5.74
CA ALA A 374 24.63 -8.73 -6.32
C ALA A 374 23.23 -9.26 -6.67
N ALA A 375 22.26 -9.16 -5.76
CA ALA A 375 20.89 -9.60 -5.99
C ALA A 375 20.24 -8.88 -7.18
N TYR A 376 20.49 -7.58 -7.35
CA TYR A 376 20.01 -6.83 -8.52
C TYR A 376 20.63 -7.30 -9.83
N ALA A 377 21.95 -7.49 -9.87
CA ALA A 377 22.64 -7.94 -11.08
C ALA A 377 22.13 -9.32 -11.52
N VAL A 378 21.91 -10.24 -10.57
CA VAL A 378 21.36 -11.55 -10.87
C VAL A 378 19.90 -11.46 -11.32
N ALA A 379 19.08 -10.63 -10.67
CA ALA A 379 17.69 -10.42 -11.08
C ALA A 379 17.58 -9.90 -12.52
N GLU A 380 18.44 -8.95 -12.91
CA GLU A 380 18.51 -8.43 -14.28
C GLU A 380 18.95 -9.51 -15.28
N GLU A 381 19.94 -10.33 -14.93
CA GLU A 381 20.39 -11.46 -15.75
C GLU A 381 19.26 -12.47 -15.99
N ILE A 382 18.56 -12.89 -14.92
CA ILE A 382 17.41 -13.80 -15.00
C ILE A 382 16.31 -13.19 -15.87
N GLN A 383 16.03 -11.89 -15.71
CA GLN A 383 15.02 -11.19 -16.49
C GLN A 383 15.32 -11.24 -17.99
N ASN A 384 16.58 -10.99 -18.38
CA ASN A 384 17.00 -11.06 -19.77
C ASN A 384 16.93 -12.50 -20.32
N GLN A 385 17.51 -13.47 -19.61
CA GLN A 385 17.55 -14.87 -20.06
C GLN A 385 16.15 -15.48 -20.17
N SER A 386 15.28 -15.22 -19.20
CA SER A 386 13.92 -15.75 -19.19
C SER A 386 13.03 -15.12 -20.28
N ALA A 387 13.23 -13.84 -20.60
CA ALA A 387 12.53 -13.19 -21.71
C ALA A 387 12.93 -13.78 -23.09
N ASP A 388 14.20 -14.11 -23.28
CA ASP A 388 14.70 -14.78 -24.50
C ASP A 388 14.11 -16.19 -24.65
N LEU A 389 14.06 -16.95 -23.54
CA LEU A 389 13.42 -18.27 -23.51
C LEU A 389 11.93 -18.19 -23.83
N LEU A 390 11.21 -17.24 -23.22
CA LEU A 390 9.78 -17.02 -23.48
C LEU A 390 9.53 -16.70 -24.97
N THR A 391 10.36 -15.84 -25.56
CA THR A 391 10.27 -15.48 -26.99
C THR A 391 10.52 -16.69 -27.90
N THR A 392 11.46 -17.56 -27.51
CA THR A 392 11.77 -18.78 -28.26
C THR A 392 10.62 -19.78 -28.22
N ILE A 393 9.95 -19.93 -27.08
CA ILE A 393 8.79 -20.84 -26.91
C ILE A 393 7.56 -20.36 -27.71
N LYS A 394 7.42 -19.05 -27.94
CA LYS A 394 6.30 -18.47 -28.69
C LYS A 394 6.44 -18.54 -30.22
N LYS A 395 7.65 -18.78 -30.74
CA LYS A 395 7.93 -18.95 -32.16
C LYS A 395 7.67 -20.40 -32.57
#